data_AF-A0A953Y2W5-F1
#
_entry.id   AF-A0A953Y2W5-F1
#
_cell.length_a   1.000
_cell.length_b   1.000
_cell.length_c   1.000
_cell.angle_alpha   90.00
_cell.angle_beta   90.00
_cell.angle_gamma   90.00
#
_symmetry.space_group_name_H-M   'P 1'
#
loop_
_entity.id
_entity.type
_entity.pdbx_description
1 polymer ?
#
loop_
_entity_poly.entity_id
_entity_poly.type
_entity_poly.pdbx_seq_one_letter_code
_entity_poly.pdbx_strand_id
1 'polypeptide(L)'
;MTQDTLDPLTDRDAALRALGPDPSEEALRAFLRREDKAAFAQALEDAKALKPGDPCPVVQARRSAHARKGKQGAQARLEPTSSLINSLGPLLARPELSAEGSDAIYAARPSPLGRAVGLALGVAVVIVGMLVIFAGQESETGQIKLFAIGGALFLGGMGFITQVNQLFGQSAVARRIYEARRVARDGQRFEPPRPTWLQHNLKEVVVAAVLFLIVRQFAAEAFVIPTGSMAPTLYGNHFRVDCPACGYRFAFGKEKGKPYNTPETRAVECPTCHHAWDYVREHSGLTGGSKILVNKLSYILRPLERYEVAVFQFPEQPWNNYIKRIVGLPGDRLQIVNGDIYANDEIAPKPDHVQDAVWLPVFDSLHLDPEAEREWVPVGATRASSWTLSEDRRRLSCTPDEAGCTLRLRREVNDFCGYNQNGGRKFRVGVGDQRLLAEADLSPGAVLRLGARCGRTVWGRFVGGAGRAVFAIEVADDAGEPRVVAQVERPALSGLHEVALAYADLRARLIVDGETILAWDDPARAAVDRFDDSRLQAYSLIEVTGGPASLERVKVDRDIYYLTPFDGSAIAPLANDEYFACGDNSPNSLDSRSWGPLHEDHLLGRAILVWYPIPDWGWIR
;
A
#
# COMPACT_ATOMS: atom_id res chain seq x y z
N MET A 1 -75.73 -68.47 -22.42
CA MET A 1 -74.57 -68.73 -21.54
C MET A 1 -73.36 -68.87 -22.43
N THR A 2 -72.59 -67.79 -22.52
CA THR A 2 -71.38 -67.59 -23.34
C THR A 2 -70.62 -66.48 -22.60
N GLN A 3 -69.40 -66.72 -22.10
CA GLN A 3 -68.14 -66.69 -22.86
C GLN A 3 -67.90 -65.31 -23.50
N ASP A 4 -67.13 -64.46 -22.79
CA ASP A 4 -65.81 -64.04 -23.26
C ASP A 4 -64.96 -63.43 -22.12
N THR A 5 -63.64 -63.57 -22.24
CA THR A 5 -62.64 -63.02 -21.30
C THR A 5 -62.15 -61.65 -21.77
N LEU A 6 -62.20 -60.62 -20.92
CA LEU A 6 -61.77 -59.26 -21.26
C LEU A 6 -60.39 -58.91 -20.66
N ASP A 7 -59.55 -58.33 -21.51
CA ASP A 7 -58.20 -57.82 -21.21
C ASP A 7 -58.30 -56.37 -20.70
N PRO A 8 -57.65 -55.98 -19.59
CA PRO A 8 -57.72 -54.62 -19.07
C PRO A 8 -57.18 -53.55 -20.02
N LEU A 9 -56.44 -53.90 -21.08
CA LEU A 9 -56.03 -52.94 -22.11
C LEU A 9 -57.11 -52.68 -23.18
N THR A 10 -58.06 -53.59 -23.42
CA THR A 10 -59.16 -53.36 -24.37
C THR A 10 -60.28 -52.49 -23.80
N ASP A 11 -60.40 -52.40 -22.48
CA ASP A 11 -61.39 -51.53 -21.81
C ASP A 11 -61.04 -50.03 -21.94
N ARG A 12 -59.74 -49.69 -21.94
CA ARG A 12 -59.28 -48.29 -21.99
C ARG A 12 -59.72 -47.56 -23.26
N ASP A 13 -59.61 -48.20 -24.42
CA ASP A 13 -60.03 -47.63 -25.71
C ASP A 13 -61.55 -47.67 -25.90
N ALA A 14 -62.29 -48.43 -25.09
CA ALA A 14 -63.75 -48.36 -25.03
C ALA A 14 -64.22 -47.20 -24.13
N ALA A 15 -63.62 -47.06 -22.94
CA ALA A 15 -63.86 -45.96 -22.01
C ALA A 15 -63.49 -44.58 -22.61
N LEU A 16 -62.39 -44.49 -23.37
CA LEU A 16 -62.03 -43.29 -24.14
C LEU A 16 -63.08 -42.91 -25.20
N ARG A 17 -63.75 -43.89 -25.83
CA ARG A 17 -64.84 -43.62 -26.79
C ARG A 17 -66.15 -43.23 -26.09
N ALA A 18 -66.38 -43.70 -24.87
CA ALA A 18 -67.56 -43.35 -24.06
C ALA A 18 -67.55 -41.88 -23.57
N LEU A 19 -66.39 -41.20 -23.57
CA LEU A 19 -66.28 -39.77 -23.29
C LEU A 19 -66.88 -38.86 -24.38
N GLY A 20 -67.12 -39.39 -25.59
CA GLY A 20 -67.60 -38.62 -26.74
C GLY A 20 -66.48 -37.81 -27.43
N PRO A 21 -66.79 -37.15 -28.56
CA PRO A 21 -65.80 -36.45 -29.37
C PRO A 21 -65.30 -35.12 -28.78
N ASP A 22 -66.01 -34.56 -27.79
CA ASP A 22 -65.66 -33.27 -27.16
C ASP A 22 -66.06 -33.30 -25.65
N PRO A 23 -65.34 -34.06 -24.81
CA PRO A 23 -65.67 -34.20 -23.39
C PRO A 23 -65.37 -32.94 -22.59
N SER A 24 -66.20 -32.64 -21.59
CA SER A 24 -65.93 -31.54 -20.66
C SER A 24 -64.62 -31.76 -19.90
N GLU A 25 -63.93 -30.66 -19.58
CA GLU A 25 -62.60 -30.70 -18.95
C GLU A 25 -62.59 -31.45 -17.61
N GLU A 26 -63.70 -31.41 -16.85
CA GLU A 26 -63.86 -32.19 -15.62
C GLU A 26 -64.00 -33.70 -15.87
N ALA A 27 -64.71 -34.12 -16.92
CA ALA A 27 -64.85 -35.54 -17.28
C ALA A 27 -63.50 -36.13 -17.71
N LEU A 28 -62.73 -35.40 -18.53
CA LEU A 28 -61.39 -35.81 -18.95
C LEU A 28 -60.41 -35.87 -17.76
N ARG A 29 -60.44 -34.87 -16.87
CA ARG A 29 -59.66 -34.86 -15.62
C ARG A 29 -60.09 -35.95 -14.63
N ALA A 30 -61.35 -36.40 -14.65
CA ALA A 30 -61.82 -37.51 -13.81
C ALA A 30 -61.33 -38.87 -14.33
N PHE A 31 -61.37 -39.07 -15.66
CA PHE A 31 -60.86 -40.27 -16.32
C PHE A 31 -59.36 -40.46 -16.07
N LEU A 32 -58.54 -39.45 -16.39
CA LEU A 32 -57.08 -39.52 -16.23
C LEU A 32 -56.66 -39.77 -14.76
N ARG A 33 -57.35 -39.15 -13.78
CA ARG A 33 -57.09 -39.40 -12.35
C ARG A 33 -57.50 -40.80 -11.86
N ARG A 34 -58.33 -41.52 -12.62
CA ARG A 34 -58.70 -42.92 -12.33
C ARG A 34 -57.64 -43.88 -12.88
N GLU A 35 -57.22 -43.67 -14.12
CA GLU A 35 -56.13 -44.41 -14.78
C GLU A 35 -54.81 -44.26 -14.01
N ASP A 36 -54.38 -43.03 -13.68
CA ASP A 36 -53.14 -42.80 -12.94
C ASP A 36 -53.15 -43.45 -11.55
N LYS A 37 -54.29 -43.48 -10.86
CA LYS A 37 -54.43 -44.18 -9.58
C LYS A 37 -54.37 -45.70 -9.72
N ALA A 38 -54.97 -46.27 -10.76
CA ALA A 38 -54.92 -47.71 -11.02
C ALA A 38 -53.49 -48.14 -11.41
N ALA A 39 -52.85 -47.41 -12.33
CA ALA A 39 -51.48 -47.66 -12.75
C ALA A 39 -50.47 -47.50 -11.60
N PHE A 40 -50.64 -46.48 -10.74
CA PHE A 40 -49.79 -46.29 -9.57
C PHE A 40 -50.01 -47.38 -8.51
N ALA A 41 -51.26 -47.79 -8.25
CA ALA A 41 -51.55 -48.86 -7.30
C ALA A 41 -50.94 -50.21 -7.74
N GLN A 42 -51.07 -50.57 -9.02
CA GLN A 42 -50.45 -51.77 -9.58
C GLN A 42 -48.93 -51.71 -9.48
N ALA A 43 -48.31 -50.60 -9.90
CA ALA A 43 -46.86 -50.41 -9.80
C ALA A 43 -46.33 -50.43 -8.36
N LEU A 44 -47.15 -50.06 -7.37
CA LEU A 44 -46.78 -50.10 -5.95
C LEU A 44 -46.83 -51.53 -5.39
N GLU A 45 -47.80 -52.36 -5.77
CA GLU A 45 -47.83 -53.78 -5.40
C GLU A 45 -46.73 -54.57 -6.12
N ASP A 46 -46.52 -54.33 -7.42
CA ASP A 46 -45.42 -54.92 -8.18
C ASP A 46 -44.05 -54.57 -7.57
N ALA A 47 -43.90 -53.36 -7.01
CA ALA A 47 -42.68 -52.94 -6.31
C ALA A 47 -42.49 -53.59 -4.93
N LYS A 48 -43.58 -53.89 -4.19
CA LYS A 48 -43.52 -54.61 -2.91
C LYS A 48 -43.16 -56.09 -3.07
N ALA A 49 -43.46 -56.69 -4.21
CA ALA A 49 -43.21 -58.10 -4.49
C ALA A 49 -41.74 -58.44 -4.82
N LEU A 50 -40.90 -57.43 -5.12
CA LEU A 50 -39.50 -57.61 -5.52
C LEU A 50 -38.56 -57.75 -4.30
N LYS A 51 -37.62 -58.70 -4.35
CA LYS A 51 -36.58 -58.86 -3.33
C LYS A 51 -35.25 -58.22 -3.78
N PRO A 52 -34.36 -57.85 -2.84
CA PRO A 52 -33.04 -57.31 -3.19
C PRO A 52 -32.23 -58.29 -4.02
N GLY A 53 -31.99 -57.95 -5.30
CA GLY A 53 -31.31 -58.80 -6.28
C GLY A 53 -32.12 -59.06 -7.55
N ASP A 54 -33.45 -58.90 -7.51
CA ASP A 54 -34.30 -59.08 -8.68
C ASP A 54 -34.13 -57.94 -9.72
N PRO A 55 -33.97 -58.26 -11.01
CA PRO A 55 -33.83 -57.24 -12.05
C PRO A 55 -35.15 -56.51 -12.33
N CYS A 56 -35.10 -55.17 -12.38
CA CYS A 56 -36.28 -54.32 -12.55
C CYS A 56 -37.19 -54.74 -13.75
N PRO A 57 -38.50 -55.01 -13.52
CA PRO A 57 -39.43 -55.50 -14.55
C PRO A 57 -39.51 -54.59 -15.80
N VAL A 58 -39.46 -53.27 -15.60
CA VAL A 58 -39.49 -52.26 -16.69
C VAL A 58 -38.30 -52.43 -17.66
N VAL A 59 -37.16 -52.93 -17.18
CA VAL A 59 -35.95 -53.16 -17.98
C VAL A 59 -36.05 -54.47 -18.77
N GLN A 60 -36.70 -55.51 -18.22
CA GLN A 60 -37.00 -56.75 -18.95
C GLN A 60 -38.02 -56.50 -20.07
N ALA A 61 -39.14 -55.82 -19.78
CA ALA A 61 -40.18 -55.52 -20.77
C ALA A 61 -39.64 -54.74 -22.00
N ARG A 62 -38.69 -53.81 -21.78
CA ARG A 62 -38.03 -53.09 -22.87
C ARG A 62 -37.10 -53.96 -23.73
N ARG A 63 -36.45 -54.97 -23.15
CA ARG A 63 -35.58 -55.91 -23.90
C ARG A 63 -36.41 -56.81 -24.83
N SER A 64 -37.54 -57.32 -24.37
CA SER A 64 -38.47 -58.12 -25.21
C SER A 64 -39.16 -57.29 -26.30
N ALA A 65 -39.47 -56.01 -26.04
CA ALA A 65 -40.02 -55.12 -27.06
C ALA A 65 -39.02 -54.79 -28.20
N HIS A 66 -37.74 -54.59 -27.88
CA HIS A 66 -36.73 -54.28 -28.90
C HIS A 66 -36.43 -55.46 -29.85
N ALA A 67 -36.58 -56.70 -29.36
CA ALA A 67 -36.42 -57.92 -30.17
C ALA A 67 -37.53 -58.10 -31.23
N ARG A 68 -38.73 -57.54 -31.01
CA ARG A 68 -39.87 -57.66 -31.96
C ARG A 68 -39.85 -56.64 -33.11
N LYS A 69 -39.15 -55.51 -32.99
CA LYS A 69 -39.09 -54.47 -34.05
C LYS A 69 -38.03 -54.69 -35.14
N GLY A 70 -37.29 -55.80 -35.11
CA GLY A 70 -36.23 -56.11 -36.07
C GLY A 70 -36.66 -56.71 -37.42
N LYS A 71 -37.97 -56.86 -37.68
CA LYS A 71 -38.52 -57.42 -38.94
C LYS A 71 -39.83 -56.72 -39.32
N GLN A 72 -39.92 -56.28 -40.60
CA GLN A 72 -41.08 -55.75 -41.36
C GLN A 72 -41.13 -54.22 -41.59
N GLY A 73 -41.51 -53.84 -42.82
CA GLY A 73 -41.94 -52.49 -43.26
C GLY A 73 -40.78 -51.49 -43.48
N ALA A 74 -40.33 -51.12 -44.69
CA ALA A 74 -40.88 -51.23 -46.04
C ALA A 74 -42.19 -50.44 -46.31
N GLN A 75 -42.07 -49.48 -47.24
CA GLN A 75 -43.11 -48.91 -48.12
C GLN A 75 -44.33 -48.19 -47.50
N ALA A 76 -44.31 -46.86 -47.62
CA ALA A 76 -45.39 -46.10 -48.26
C ALA A 76 -44.80 -44.85 -48.94
N ARG A 77 -45.15 -44.60 -50.21
CA ARG A 77 -44.62 -43.52 -51.07
C ARG A 77 -45.79 -42.85 -51.78
N LEU A 78 -45.89 -41.52 -51.71
CA LEU A 78 -46.62 -40.68 -52.67
C LEU A 78 -45.99 -39.28 -52.68
N GLU A 79 -45.40 -38.90 -53.81
CA GLU A 79 -44.86 -37.57 -54.16
C GLU A 79 -45.78 -36.95 -55.25
N PRO A 80 -45.53 -35.79 -55.91
CA PRO A 80 -44.44 -34.80 -55.76
C PRO A 80 -44.84 -33.31 -55.83
N THR A 81 -43.96 -32.41 -55.37
CA THR A 81 -43.44 -31.28 -56.18
C THR A 81 -42.02 -30.95 -55.70
N SER A 82 -41.15 -30.46 -56.59
CA SER A 82 -39.70 -30.52 -56.40
C SER A 82 -38.97 -29.23 -56.76
N SER A 83 -38.01 -28.82 -55.93
CA SER A 83 -36.64 -28.48 -56.36
C SER A 83 -35.78 -28.05 -55.17
N LEU A 84 -34.72 -28.84 -54.90
CA LEU A 84 -33.42 -28.46 -54.28
C LEU A 84 -32.63 -29.69 -53.79
N ILE A 85 -33.28 -30.84 -53.58
CA ILE A 85 -32.64 -32.10 -53.17
C ILE A 85 -32.17 -32.89 -54.40
N ASN A 86 -31.23 -32.34 -55.17
CA ASN A 86 -30.60 -33.11 -56.25
C ASN A 86 -29.18 -32.63 -56.61
N SER A 87 -28.25 -32.76 -55.68
CA SER A 87 -26.82 -32.95 -55.93
C SER A 87 -26.12 -33.22 -54.59
N LEU A 88 -24.93 -33.82 -54.64
CA LEU A 88 -24.11 -34.19 -53.47
C LEU A 88 -24.69 -35.36 -52.64
N GLY A 89 -24.37 -36.63 -52.91
CA GLY A 89 -23.35 -37.16 -53.82
C GLY A 89 -22.09 -37.71 -53.12
N PRO A 90 -21.49 -37.07 -52.09
CA PRO A 90 -20.32 -37.60 -51.40
C PRO A 90 -20.74 -38.41 -50.16
N LEU A 91 -21.47 -39.51 -50.36
CA LEU A 91 -21.70 -40.54 -49.32
C LEU A 91 -20.57 -41.60 -49.30
N LEU A 92 -19.41 -41.28 -49.90
CA LEU A 92 -18.31 -42.22 -50.17
C LEU A 92 -16.89 -41.70 -49.89
N ALA A 93 -16.73 -40.51 -49.31
CA ALA A 93 -15.44 -40.05 -48.80
C ALA A 93 -15.56 -39.75 -47.30
N ARG A 94 -14.65 -40.30 -46.48
CA ARG A 94 -14.52 -39.91 -45.08
C ARG A 94 -14.09 -38.45 -45.02
N PRO A 95 -14.81 -37.55 -44.34
CA PRO A 95 -14.20 -36.37 -43.75
C PRO A 95 -13.38 -36.84 -42.55
N GLU A 96 -12.16 -36.33 -42.44
CA GLU A 96 -11.30 -36.49 -41.30
C GLU A 96 -11.90 -35.84 -40.04
N LEU A 97 -11.28 -36.04 -38.89
CA LEU A 97 -11.64 -35.35 -37.64
C LEU A 97 -11.36 -33.84 -37.74
N SER A 98 -12.29 -33.07 -38.30
CA SER A 98 -12.38 -31.62 -38.11
C SER A 98 -13.68 -31.26 -37.38
N ALA A 99 -13.60 -31.29 -36.04
CA ALA A 99 -14.61 -30.70 -35.16
C ALA A 99 -14.03 -29.44 -34.50
N GLU A 100 -13.77 -28.42 -35.34
CA GLU A 100 -13.81 -27.04 -34.86
C GLU A 100 -15.21 -26.73 -34.32
N GLY A 101 -15.32 -25.79 -33.38
CA GLY A 101 -16.62 -25.36 -32.85
C GLY A 101 -17.13 -26.19 -31.69
N SER A 102 -16.34 -26.30 -30.62
CA SER A 102 -16.92 -26.47 -29.29
C SER A 102 -17.79 -25.25 -28.93
N ASP A 103 -19.03 -25.45 -28.47
CA ASP A 103 -19.52 -24.80 -27.24
C ASP A 103 -20.94 -25.23 -26.80
N ALA A 104 -20.98 -25.87 -25.62
CA ALA A 104 -22.01 -25.80 -24.56
C ALA A 104 -23.47 -26.27 -24.90
N ILE A 105 -24.41 -26.55 -23.99
CA ILE A 105 -24.69 -26.23 -22.57
C ILE A 105 -25.30 -27.50 -21.90
N TYR A 106 -25.05 -27.91 -20.65
CA TYR A 106 -24.03 -27.59 -19.62
C TYR A 106 -24.01 -28.71 -18.55
N ALA A 107 -22.91 -28.81 -17.80
CA ALA A 107 -22.85 -29.07 -16.35
C ALA A 107 -21.67 -28.21 -15.85
N ALA A 108 -21.84 -27.43 -14.79
CA ALA A 108 -20.98 -26.27 -14.50
C ALA A 108 -19.48 -26.65 -14.34
N ARG A 109 -18.69 -26.40 -15.39
CA ARG A 109 -17.24 -26.21 -15.24
C ARG A 109 -17.03 -24.76 -14.81
N PRO A 110 -16.26 -24.48 -13.74
CA PRO A 110 -15.64 -23.18 -13.62
C PRO A 110 -14.71 -22.97 -14.81
N SER A 111 -14.58 -21.72 -15.25
CA SER A 111 -13.60 -21.34 -16.26
C SER A 111 -12.17 -21.69 -15.80
N PRO A 112 -11.17 -21.74 -16.70
CA PRO A 112 -9.77 -21.85 -16.30
C PRO A 112 -9.38 -20.77 -15.28
N LEU A 113 -9.93 -19.55 -15.45
CA LEU A 113 -9.85 -18.46 -14.49
C LEU A 113 -10.49 -18.82 -13.14
N GLY A 114 -11.73 -19.32 -13.12
CA GLY A 114 -12.41 -19.73 -11.88
C GLY A 114 -11.72 -20.88 -11.14
N ARG A 115 -11.00 -21.76 -11.86
CA ARG A 115 -10.10 -22.74 -11.26
C ARG A 115 -8.86 -22.09 -10.66
N ALA A 116 -8.20 -21.18 -11.38
CA ALA A 116 -7.06 -20.44 -10.88
C ALA A 116 -7.42 -19.58 -9.65
N VAL A 117 -8.57 -18.90 -9.68
CA VAL A 117 -9.13 -18.11 -8.56
C VAL A 117 -9.50 -19.01 -7.37
N GLY A 118 -10.15 -20.15 -7.60
CA GLY A 118 -10.46 -21.11 -6.52
C GLY A 118 -9.21 -21.69 -5.86
N LEU A 119 -8.18 -22.01 -6.66
CA LEU A 119 -6.87 -22.42 -6.14
C LEU A 119 -6.20 -21.27 -5.37
N ALA A 120 -6.20 -20.06 -5.93
CA ALA A 120 -5.62 -18.87 -5.31
C ALA A 120 -6.31 -18.51 -3.99
N LEU A 121 -7.64 -18.67 -3.88
CA LEU A 121 -8.37 -18.47 -2.63
C LEU A 121 -7.93 -19.48 -1.57
N GLY A 122 -7.86 -20.77 -1.95
CA GLY A 122 -7.39 -21.83 -1.05
C GLY A 122 -5.94 -21.61 -0.60
N VAL A 123 -5.05 -21.25 -1.54
CA VAL A 123 -3.64 -20.93 -1.27
C VAL A 123 -3.52 -19.69 -0.40
N ALA A 124 -4.31 -18.63 -0.62
CA ALA A 124 -4.31 -17.44 0.22
C ALA A 124 -4.76 -17.75 1.66
N VAL A 125 -5.81 -18.56 1.84
CA VAL A 125 -6.25 -19.01 3.18
C VAL A 125 -5.19 -19.88 3.86
N VAL A 126 -4.49 -20.74 3.10
CA VAL A 126 -3.35 -21.52 3.61
C VAL A 126 -2.18 -20.63 4.02
N ILE A 127 -1.82 -19.62 3.21
CA ILE A 127 -0.75 -18.65 3.51
C ILE A 127 -1.10 -17.83 4.76
N VAL A 128 -2.34 -17.33 4.87
CA VAL A 128 -2.81 -16.61 6.07
C VAL A 128 -2.77 -17.54 7.29
N GLY A 129 -3.19 -18.80 7.17
CA GLY A 129 -3.07 -19.81 8.22
C GLY A 129 -1.61 -20.04 8.65
N MET A 130 -0.68 -20.17 7.69
CA MET A 130 0.75 -20.32 7.98
C MET A 130 1.33 -19.07 8.65
N LEU A 131 1.01 -17.87 8.19
CA LEU A 131 1.46 -16.62 8.81
C LEU A 131 0.98 -16.49 10.26
N VAL A 132 -0.26 -16.90 10.55
CA VAL A 132 -0.80 -16.95 11.92
C VAL A 132 -0.11 -18.01 12.78
N ILE A 133 0.30 -19.15 12.21
CA ILE A 133 1.11 -20.17 12.91
C ILE A 133 2.52 -19.65 13.20
N PHE A 134 3.18 -19.02 12.22
CA PHE A 134 4.53 -18.46 12.39
C PHE A 134 4.55 -17.32 13.41
N ALA A 135 3.60 -16.38 13.35
CA ALA A 135 3.43 -15.35 14.38
C ALA A 135 3.13 -15.94 15.78
N GLY A 136 2.54 -17.14 15.84
CA GLY A 136 2.35 -17.88 17.08
C GLY A 136 3.64 -18.47 17.67
N GLN A 137 4.70 -18.68 16.88
CA GLN A 137 5.98 -19.22 17.34
C GLN A 137 6.83 -18.17 18.08
N GLU A 138 6.70 -16.89 17.70
CA GLU A 138 7.44 -15.76 18.32
C GLU A 138 6.76 -15.23 19.60
N SER A 139 5.58 -15.74 19.96
CA SER A 139 4.81 -15.31 21.13
C SER A 139 4.94 -16.31 22.29
N GLU A 140 5.48 -15.86 23.44
CA GLU A 140 5.56 -16.71 24.64
C GLU A 140 4.21 -16.91 25.36
N THR A 141 3.23 -16.03 25.14
CA THR A 141 1.99 -15.97 25.94
C THR A 141 0.71 -16.33 25.18
N GLY A 142 0.74 -16.41 23.84
CA GLY A 142 -0.45 -16.65 23.00
C GLY A 142 -0.60 -18.05 22.39
N GLN A 143 0.42 -18.91 22.49
CA GLN A 143 0.65 -20.06 21.59
C GLN A 143 -0.60 -20.90 21.28
N ILE A 144 -1.28 -21.46 22.29
CA ILE A 144 -2.35 -22.44 22.06
C ILE A 144 -3.51 -21.88 21.20
N LYS A 145 -3.86 -20.59 21.37
CA LYS A 145 -4.97 -19.97 20.62
C LYS A 145 -4.56 -19.63 19.18
N LEU A 146 -3.38 -19.08 18.97
CA LEU A 146 -2.90 -18.76 17.61
C LEU A 146 -2.68 -20.02 16.77
N PHE A 147 -2.09 -21.07 17.35
CA PHE A 147 -1.93 -22.35 16.64
C PHE A 147 -3.27 -23.01 16.33
N ALA A 148 -4.28 -22.93 17.21
CA ALA A 148 -5.62 -23.44 16.93
C ALA A 148 -6.30 -22.69 15.77
N ILE A 149 -6.21 -21.35 15.74
CA ILE A 149 -6.80 -20.53 14.67
C ILE A 149 -6.06 -20.73 13.35
N GLY A 150 -4.73 -20.62 13.35
CA GLY A 150 -3.90 -20.82 12.16
C GLY A 150 -3.99 -22.24 11.60
N GLY A 151 -4.03 -23.26 12.48
CA GLY A 151 -4.25 -24.65 12.12
C GLY A 151 -5.64 -24.90 11.52
N ALA A 152 -6.69 -24.29 12.07
CA ALA A 152 -8.04 -24.37 11.50
C ALA A 152 -8.14 -23.70 10.12
N LEU A 153 -7.49 -22.55 9.93
CA LEU A 153 -7.39 -21.89 8.62
C LEU A 153 -6.60 -22.72 7.60
N PHE A 154 -5.45 -23.28 8.01
CA PHE A 154 -4.63 -24.14 7.17
C PHE A 154 -5.39 -25.40 6.72
N LEU A 155 -5.99 -26.14 7.66
CA LEU A 155 -6.78 -27.34 7.37
C LEU A 155 -8.05 -27.02 6.56
N GLY A 156 -8.71 -25.89 6.83
CA GLY A 156 -9.86 -25.42 6.07
C GLY A 156 -9.50 -25.06 4.62
N GLY A 157 -8.39 -24.35 4.41
CA GLY A 157 -7.88 -24.01 3.09
C GLY A 157 -7.45 -25.24 2.28
N MET A 158 -6.72 -26.17 2.90
CA MET A 158 -6.35 -27.45 2.28
C MET A 158 -7.58 -28.32 1.96
N GLY A 159 -8.54 -28.40 2.89
CA GLY A 159 -9.82 -29.07 2.68
C GLY A 159 -10.58 -28.48 1.49
N PHE A 160 -10.66 -27.16 1.40
CA PHE A 160 -11.26 -26.46 0.27
C PHE A 160 -10.55 -26.78 -1.06
N ILE A 161 -9.21 -26.74 -1.12
CA ILE A 161 -8.44 -27.11 -2.33
C ILE A 161 -8.75 -28.55 -2.76
N THR A 162 -8.76 -29.51 -1.84
CA THR A 162 -9.08 -30.91 -2.16
C THR A 162 -10.53 -31.10 -2.61
N GLN A 163 -11.49 -30.42 -1.98
CA GLN A 163 -12.91 -30.51 -2.33
C GLN A 163 -13.18 -29.88 -3.71
N VAL A 164 -12.56 -28.73 -4.02
CA VAL A 164 -12.54 -28.09 -5.34
C VAL A 164 -12.01 -29.07 -6.40
N ASN A 165 -10.89 -29.76 -6.14
CA ASN A 165 -10.36 -30.77 -7.06
C ASN A 165 -11.29 -32.00 -7.23
N GLN A 166 -11.85 -32.54 -6.14
CA GLN A 166 -12.74 -33.72 -6.18
C GLN A 166 -14.05 -33.44 -6.94
N LEU A 167 -14.66 -32.27 -6.73
CA LEU A 167 -15.87 -31.83 -7.43
C LEU A 167 -15.70 -31.81 -8.95
N PHE A 168 -14.49 -31.54 -9.45
CA PHE A 168 -14.22 -31.56 -10.89
C PHE A 168 -13.90 -32.96 -11.45
N GLY A 169 -13.36 -33.87 -10.63
CA GLY A 169 -13.01 -35.23 -11.04
C GLY A 169 -14.22 -36.09 -11.44
N GLN A 170 -15.33 -36.00 -10.70
CA GLN A 170 -16.51 -36.85 -10.94
C GLN A 170 -17.31 -36.48 -12.20
N SER A 171 -17.09 -35.29 -12.76
CA SER A 171 -17.87 -34.76 -13.89
C SER A 171 -17.67 -35.46 -15.24
N ALA A 172 -16.56 -36.22 -15.41
CA ALA A 172 -16.20 -36.80 -16.70
C ALA A 172 -16.94 -38.11 -17.04
N VAL A 173 -17.19 -38.97 -16.05
CA VAL A 173 -17.79 -40.31 -16.27
C VAL A 173 -19.30 -40.20 -16.48
N ALA A 174 -19.99 -39.42 -15.65
CA ALA A 174 -21.42 -39.14 -15.79
C ALA A 174 -21.73 -38.51 -17.16
N ARG A 175 -20.85 -37.64 -17.66
CA ARG A 175 -20.98 -36.98 -18.96
C ARG A 175 -20.94 -37.96 -20.14
N ARG A 176 -20.00 -38.91 -20.16
CA ARG A 176 -19.94 -39.97 -21.19
C ARG A 176 -21.22 -40.82 -21.23
N ILE A 177 -21.77 -41.16 -20.06
CA ILE A 177 -22.99 -41.97 -19.95
C ILE A 177 -24.25 -41.18 -20.36
N TYR A 178 -24.30 -39.87 -20.07
CA TYR A 178 -25.42 -39.00 -20.42
C TYR A 178 -25.43 -38.63 -21.91
N GLU A 179 -24.27 -38.24 -22.48
CA GLU A 179 -24.15 -37.90 -23.91
C GLU A 179 -24.49 -39.11 -24.80
N ALA A 180 -24.00 -40.30 -24.47
CA ALA A 180 -24.34 -41.54 -25.17
C ALA A 180 -25.84 -41.90 -25.12
N ARG A 181 -26.54 -41.56 -24.02
CA ARG A 181 -27.99 -41.79 -23.88
C ARG A 181 -28.85 -40.73 -24.57
N ARG A 182 -28.34 -39.51 -24.77
CA ARG A 182 -29.07 -38.39 -25.36
C ARG A 182 -29.03 -38.41 -26.89
N VAL A 183 -27.86 -38.68 -27.49
CA VAL A 183 -27.71 -38.85 -28.95
C VAL A 183 -28.55 -40.02 -29.49
N ALA A 184 -28.77 -41.05 -28.67
CA ALA A 184 -29.56 -42.23 -29.04
C ALA A 184 -31.08 -42.07 -28.92
N ARG A 185 -31.61 -40.92 -28.45
CA ARG A 185 -33.05 -40.77 -28.16
C ARG A 185 -33.78 -39.79 -29.07
N ASP A 186 -33.28 -38.56 -29.22
CA ASP A 186 -34.03 -37.48 -29.89
C ASP A 186 -33.18 -36.84 -30.98
N GLY A 187 -33.58 -37.04 -32.25
CA GLY A 187 -32.88 -36.57 -33.45
C GLY A 187 -33.02 -35.07 -33.75
N GLN A 188 -33.33 -34.23 -32.76
CA GLN A 188 -33.44 -32.77 -32.91
C GLN A 188 -32.66 -32.02 -31.84
N ARG A 189 -31.95 -30.96 -32.26
CA ARG A 189 -31.14 -30.12 -31.39
C ARG A 189 -32.03 -29.10 -30.66
N PHE A 190 -32.13 -29.23 -29.33
CA PHE A 190 -32.63 -28.18 -28.46
C PHE A 190 -31.47 -27.29 -28.01
N GLU A 191 -31.42 -26.03 -28.45
CA GLU A 191 -30.51 -25.01 -27.91
C GLU A 191 -31.14 -24.36 -26.68
N PRO A 192 -30.54 -24.49 -25.47
CA PRO A 192 -30.95 -23.69 -24.33
C PRO A 192 -30.57 -22.21 -24.57
N PRO A 193 -31.36 -21.24 -24.08
CA PRO A 193 -30.94 -19.84 -24.12
C PRO A 193 -29.59 -19.68 -23.42
N ARG A 194 -28.63 -19.07 -24.11
CA ARG A 194 -27.28 -18.88 -23.57
C ARG A 194 -27.37 -17.93 -22.35
N PRO A 195 -27.01 -18.37 -21.12
CA PRO A 195 -26.98 -17.50 -19.97
C PRO A 195 -25.96 -16.38 -20.21
N THR A 196 -26.36 -15.14 -19.92
CA THR A 196 -25.54 -13.97 -20.27
C THR A 196 -24.24 -13.94 -19.48
N TRP A 197 -23.22 -13.23 -20.00
CA TRP A 197 -21.96 -12.99 -19.29
C TRP A 197 -22.18 -12.51 -17.85
N LEU A 198 -23.21 -11.69 -17.64
CA LEU A 198 -23.62 -11.18 -16.34
C LEU A 198 -23.97 -12.30 -15.35
N GLN A 199 -24.71 -13.32 -15.78
CA GLN A 199 -25.15 -14.44 -14.93
C GLN A 199 -23.98 -15.33 -14.46
N HIS A 200 -22.87 -15.37 -15.21
CA HIS A 200 -21.66 -16.09 -14.80
C HIS A 200 -20.77 -15.28 -13.85
N ASN A 201 -20.60 -13.98 -14.12
CA ASN A 201 -19.66 -13.15 -13.36
C ASN A 201 -20.29 -12.52 -12.11
N LEU A 202 -21.62 -12.45 -12.00
CA LEU A 202 -22.29 -11.85 -10.83
C LEU A 202 -21.86 -12.49 -9.51
N LYS A 203 -21.67 -13.81 -9.44
CA LYS A 203 -21.18 -14.48 -8.23
C LYS A 203 -19.77 -14.00 -7.86
N GLU A 204 -18.87 -13.95 -8.83
CA GLU A 204 -17.48 -13.55 -8.60
C GLU A 204 -17.37 -12.05 -8.24
N VAL A 205 -18.19 -11.19 -8.87
CA VAL A 205 -18.33 -9.78 -8.51
C VAL A 205 -18.88 -9.61 -7.09
N VAL A 206 -19.88 -10.39 -6.68
CA VAL A 206 -20.42 -10.37 -5.31
C VAL A 206 -19.39 -10.87 -4.30
N VAL A 207 -18.66 -11.95 -4.59
CA VAL A 207 -17.59 -12.45 -3.71
C VAL A 207 -16.44 -11.43 -3.59
N ALA A 208 -16.02 -10.83 -4.71
CA ALA A 208 -15.00 -9.78 -4.71
C ALA A 208 -15.46 -8.53 -3.95
N ALA A 209 -16.73 -8.12 -4.10
CA ALA A 209 -17.31 -7.00 -3.36
C ALA A 209 -17.40 -7.29 -1.86
N VAL A 210 -17.84 -8.48 -1.45
CA VAL A 210 -17.87 -8.89 -0.03
C VAL A 210 -16.47 -8.96 0.56
N LEU A 211 -15.50 -9.55 -0.15
CA LEU A 211 -14.11 -9.59 0.28
C LEU A 211 -13.52 -8.18 0.39
N PHE A 212 -13.77 -7.32 -0.59
CA PHE A 212 -13.38 -5.90 -0.55
C PHE A 212 -14.00 -5.17 0.64
N LEU A 213 -15.28 -5.41 0.96
CA LEU A 213 -15.94 -4.82 2.13
C LEU A 213 -15.33 -5.34 3.44
N ILE A 214 -15.00 -6.62 3.56
CA ILE A 214 -14.32 -7.18 4.74
C ILE A 214 -12.92 -6.57 4.90
N VAL A 215 -12.11 -6.54 3.82
CA VAL A 215 -10.78 -5.92 3.82
C VAL A 215 -10.86 -4.43 4.15
N ARG A 216 -11.83 -3.71 3.58
CA ARG A 216 -12.06 -2.29 3.86
C ARG A 216 -12.47 -2.02 5.31
N GLN A 217 -13.34 -2.86 5.85
CA GLN A 217 -13.87 -2.70 7.20
C GLN A 217 -12.80 -2.99 8.26
N PHE A 218 -12.06 -4.10 8.10
CA PHE A 218 -11.21 -4.65 9.17
C PHE A 218 -9.71 -4.56 8.90
N ALA A 219 -9.26 -4.50 7.64
CA ALA A 219 -7.83 -4.60 7.30
C ALA A 219 -7.20 -3.26 6.91
N ALA A 220 -7.74 -2.59 5.89
CA ALA A 220 -7.14 -1.37 5.37
C ALA A 220 -8.17 -0.37 4.81
N GLU A 221 -8.00 0.90 5.12
CA GLU A 221 -8.84 1.98 4.59
C GLU A 221 -8.01 3.05 3.87
N ALA A 222 -8.57 3.61 2.79
CA ALA A 222 -7.94 4.67 2.02
C ALA A 222 -8.48 6.04 2.43
N PHE A 223 -7.58 6.96 2.77
CA PHE A 223 -7.91 8.35 3.13
C PHE A 223 -7.29 9.33 2.15
N VAL A 224 -7.91 10.51 2.01
CA VAL A 224 -7.36 11.65 1.27
C VAL A 224 -7.00 12.73 2.28
N ILE A 225 -5.76 13.22 2.25
CA ILE A 225 -5.28 14.22 3.22
C ILE A 225 -5.72 15.63 2.75
N PRO A 226 -6.56 16.36 3.52
CA PRO A 226 -7.02 17.68 3.10
C PRO A 226 -6.08 18.82 3.50
N THR A 227 -5.28 18.65 4.56
CA THR A 227 -4.42 19.70 5.15
C THR A 227 -2.94 19.30 5.17
N GLY A 228 -2.03 20.23 4.92
CA GLY A 228 -0.58 19.99 5.01
C GLY A 228 0.01 20.16 6.40
N SER A 229 -0.67 19.68 7.44
CA SER A 229 -0.13 19.64 8.82
C SER A 229 0.99 18.60 8.98
N MET A 230 1.09 17.66 8.04
CA MET A 230 2.14 16.66 7.93
C MET A 230 3.13 16.95 6.79
N ALA A 231 3.11 18.14 6.19
CA ALA A 231 4.04 18.45 5.10
C ALA A 231 5.49 18.64 5.63
N PRO A 232 6.53 18.13 4.94
CA PRO A 232 6.48 17.52 3.60
C PRO A 232 6.12 16.03 3.55
N THR A 233 6.17 15.30 4.67
CA THR A 233 5.88 13.85 4.76
C THR A 233 4.57 13.45 4.06
N LEU A 234 3.51 14.23 4.27
CA LEU A 234 2.22 14.09 3.61
C LEU A 234 1.64 15.46 3.24
N TYR A 235 1.30 15.63 1.97
CA TYR A 235 0.77 16.88 1.45
C TYR A 235 -0.76 16.92 1.54
N GLY A 236 -1.31 18.03 2.05
CA GLY A 236 -2.71 18.37 1.86
C GLY A 236 -3.00 18.82 0.42
N ASN A 237 -4.14 19.46 0.20
CA ASN A 237 -4.41 20.15 -1.07
C ASN A 237 -3.33 21.22 -1.31
N HIS A 238 -2.61 21.12 -2.42
CA HIS A 238 -1.40 21.91 -2.69
C HIS A 238 -1.21 22.21 -4.17
N PHE A 239 -0.38 23.20 -4.46
CA PHE A 239 0.14 23.50 -5.78
C PHE A 239 1.58 22.99 -5.86
N ARG A 240 2.01 22.49 -7.01
CA ARG A 240 3.44 22.27 -7.26
C ARG A 240 3.96 23.51 -7.97
N VAL A 241 4.94 24.15 -7.37
CA VAL A 241 5.50 25.41 -7.84
C VAL A 241 6.98 25.22 -8.17
N ASP A 242 7.40 25.80 -9.28
CA ASP A 242 8.80 25.87 -9.68
C ASP A 242 9.29 27.28 -9.33
N CYS A 243 10.40 27.38 -8.60
CA CYS A 243 10.99 28.67 -8.28
C CYS A 243 11.50 29.35 -9.57
N PRO A 244 11.08 30.60 -9.88
CA PRO A 244 11.45 31.26 -11.12
C PRO A 244 12.96 31.56 -11.23
N ALA A 245 13.66 31.68 -10.10
CA ALA A 245 15.09 32.00 -10.08
C ALA A 245 16.02 30.77 -10.14
N CYS A 246 15.71 29.70 -9.40
CA CYS A 246 16.59 28.52 -9.27
C CYS A 246 16.00 27.20 -9.81
N GLY A 247 14.77 27.22 -10.34
CA GLY A 247 14.09 26.04 -10.85
C GLY A 247 13.72 24.97 -9.81
N TYR A 248 13.92 25.22 -8.51
CA TYR A 248 13.55 24.25 -7.47
C TYR A 248 12.04 24.02 -7.42
N ARG A 249 11.62 22.76 -7.49
CA ARG A 249 10.22 22.35 -7.47
C ARG A 249 9.80 21.94 -6.05
N PHE A 250 8.74 22.55 -5.53
CA PHE A 250 8.20 22.21 -4.21
C PHE A 250 6.67 22.31 -4.13
N ALA A 251 6.11 21.74 -3.07
CA ALA A 251 4.68 21.82 -2.77
C ALA A 251 4.37 23.07 -1.92
N PHE A 252 3.38 23.84 -2.35
CA PHE A 252 2.85 25.02 -1.64
C PHE A 252 1.38 24.82 -1.29
N GLY A 253 1.01 24.99 -0.02
CA GLY A 253 -0.32 24.66 0.49
C GLY A 253 -1.45 25.54 -0.06
N LYS A 254 -2.63 24.95 -0.28
CA LYS A 254 -3.86 25.73 -0.43
C LYS A 254 -4.23 26.34 0.92
N GLU A 255 -4.70 27.59 0.90
CA GLU A 255 -5.21 28.28 2.09
C GLU A 255 -6.49 27.60 2.63
N LYS A 256 -6.60 27.49 3.96
CA LYS A 256 -7.79 26.95 4.62
C LYS A 256 -8.97 27.93 4.44
N GLY A 257 -10.17 27.40 4.21
CA GLY A 257 -11.41 28.19 4.15
C GLY A 257 -11.67 28.96 2.83
N LYS A 258 -10.69 29.07 1.92
CA LYS A 258 -10.91 29.71 0.62
C LYS A 258 -11.63 28.78 -0.37
N PRO A 259 -12.58 29.27 -1.18
CA PRO A 259 -13.21 28.50 -2.25
C PRO A 259 -12.19 27.91 -3.24
N TYR A 260 -12.57 26.89 -4.01
CA TYR A 260 -11.67 26.31 -5.01
C TYR A 260 -11.46 27.18 -6.25
N ASN A 261 -12.37 28.15 -6.49
CA ASN A 261 -12.46 28.89 -7.74
C ASN A 261 -12.05 30.37 -7.60
N THR A 262 -11.55 30.79 -6.43
CA THR A 262 -11.03 32.14 -6.21
C THR A 262 -9.56 32.20 -6.61
N PRO A 263 -9.16 33.07 -7.55
CA PRO A 263 -7.76 33.42 -7.74
C PRO A 263 -7.22 33.99 -6.43
N GLU A 264 -6.07 33.49 -5.98
CA GLU A 264 -5.44 33.90 -4.73
C GLU A 264 -3.95 34.12 -4.99
N THR A 265 -3.53 35.37 -5.16
CA THR A 265 -2.11 35.75 -5.12
C THR A 265 -1.58 35.60 -3.71
N ARG A 266 -0.43 34.94 -3.55
CA ARG A 266 0.29 34.89 -2.28
C ARG A 266 1.79 34.98 -2.50
N ALA A 267 2.48 35.65 -1.58
CA ALA A 267 3.92 35.56 -1.46
C ALA A 267 4.35 34.09 -1.29
N VAL A 268 5.32 33.68 -2.09
CA VAL A 268 5.98 32.38 -2.09
C VAL A 268 7.49 32.62 -2.07
N GLU A 269 8.15 32.18 -1.01
CA GLU A 269 9.60 32.08 -0.80
C GLU A 269 10.07 30.64 -1.07
N CYS A 270 11.16 30.49 -1.83
CA CYS A 270 11.77 29.19 -2.13
C CYS A 270 12.56 28.63 -0.93
N PRO A 271 12.40 27.35 -0.53
CA PRO A 271 13.14 26.79 0.60
C PRO A 271 14.64 26.54 0.33
N THR A 272 15.12 26.59 -0.92
CA THR A 272 16.55 26.38 -1.24
C THR A 272 17.30 27.69 -1.52
N CYS A 273 16.72 28.61 -2.31
CA CYS A 273 17.36 29.87 -2.67
C CYS A 273 16.78 31.12 -1.99
N HIS A 274 15.69 30.98 -1.22
CA HIS A 274 14.97 32.09 -0.56
C HIS A 274 14.47 33.22 -1.48
N HIS A 275 14.55 33.05 -2.81
CA HIS A 275 13.88 33.93 -3.76
C HIS A 275 12.37 33.99 -3.44
N ALA A 276 11.84 35.19 -3.25
CA ALA A 276 10.46 35.44 -2.87
C ALA A 276 9.71 36.16 -3.99
N TRP A 277 8.55 35.63 -4.39
CA TRP A 277 7.72 36.17 -5.47
C TRP A 277 6.24 36.03 -5.14
N ASP A 278 5.39 36.85 -5.77
CA ASP A 278 3.94 36.68 -5.68
C ASP A 278 3.47 35.60 -6.66
N TYR A 279 3.00 34.47 -6.14
CA TYR A 279 2.47 33.38 -6.93
C TYR A 279 0.96 33.56 -7.16
N VAL A 280 0.57 33.80 -8.41
CA VAL A 280 -0.83 33.87 -8.86
C VAL A 280 -1.31 32.48 -9.24
N ARG A 281 -2.49 32.09 -8.74
CA ARG A 281 -3.02 30.72 -8.90
C ARG A 281 -4.11 30.62 -9.95
N GLU A 282 -3.89 29.75 -10.93
CA GLU A 282 -4.94 29.19 -11.78
C GLU A 282 -5.42 27.84 -11.19
N HIS A 283 -6.73 27.59 -11.27
CA HIS A 283 -7.37 26.39 -10.68
C HIS A 283 -6.82 25.07 -11.24
N SER A 284 -6.36 25.08 -12.50
CA SER A 284 -5.73 23.97 -13.22
C SER A 284 -4.50 23.37 -12.51
N GLY A 285 -3.80 24.15 -11.69
CA GLY A 285 -2.58 23.71 -10.97
C GLY A 285 -2.82 23.00 -9.62
N LEU A 286 -4.05 22.88 -9.15
CA LEU A 286 -4.32 22.32 -7.82
C LEU A 286 -4.17 20.79 -7.80
N THR A 287 -3.16 20.30 -7.10
CA THR A 287 -3.00 18.90 -6.75
C THR A 287 -3.83 18.58 -5.51
N GLY A 288 -4.84 17.71 -5.67
CA GLY A 288 -5.57 17.16 -4.53
C GLY A 288 -4.64 16.35 -3.64
N GLY A 289 -4.77 16.50 -2.33
CA GLY A 289 -3.79 15.97 -1.35
C GLY A 289 -3.55 14.46 -1.40
N SER A 290 -2.47 14.05 -0.74
CA SER A 290 -1.95 12.69 -0.70
C SER A 290 -3.05 11.70 -0.35
N LYS A 291 -3.12 10.59 -1.08
CA LYS A 291 -4.03 9.49 -0.82
C LYS A 291 -3.22 8.38 -0.18
N ILE A 292 -3.60 8.04 1.03
CA ILE A 292 -2.87 7.09 1.87
C ILE A 292 -3.67 5.81 2.05
N LEU A 293 -2.97 4.72 2.32
CA LEU A 293 -3.53 3.48 2.84
C LEU A 293 -3.18 3.37 4.33
N VAL A 294 -4.20 3.05 5.13
CA VAL A 294 -4.12 2.95 6.58
C VAL A 294 -4.37 1.51 6.99
N ASN A 295 -3.45 0.90 7.74
CA ASN A 295 -3.55 -0.44 8.28
C ASN A 295 -4.31 -0.43 9.62
N LYS A 296 -5.51 -1.00 9.64
CA LYS A 296 -6.36 -1.11 10.84
C LYS A 296 -5.97 -2.29 11.74
N LEU A 297 -5.45 -3.38 11.16
CA LEU A 297 -5.04 -4.56 11.92
C LEU A 297 -3.81 -4.31 12.79
N SER A 298 -2.93 -3.39 12.40
CA SER A 298 -1.67 -3.15 13.13
C SER A 298 -1.87 -2.92 14.64
N TYR A 299 -2.95 -2.24 15.04
CA TYR A 299 -3.27 -1.83 16.43
C TYR A 299 -3.82 -2.98 17.26
N ILE A 300 -4.50 -3.92 16.59
CA ILE A 300 -5.01 -5.16 17.20
C ILE A 300 -3.85 -6.15 17.43
N LEU A 301 -2.77 -6.05 16.64
CA LEU A 301 -1.63 -6.94 16.66
C LEU A 301 -0.48 -6.43 17.55
N ARG A 302 -0.24 -5.11 17.58
CA ARG A 302 0.70 -4.46 18.50
C ARG A 302 0.31 -3.00 18.79
N PRO A 303 0.77 -2.42 19.91
CA PRO A 303 0.75 -0.98 20.11
C PRO A 303 1.50 -0.22 19.00
N LEU A 304 1.25 1.08 18.94
CA LEU A 304 2.04 2.01 18.15
C LEU A 304 3.47 2.12 18.68
N GLU A 305 4.43 2.26 17.76
CA GLU A 305 5.80 2.64 18.06
C GLU A 305 5.95 4.17 17.94
N ARG A 306 6.92 4.73 18.68
CA ARG A 306 7.23 6.16 18.59
C ARG A 306 7.69 6.48 17.17
N TYR A 307 7.27 7.65 16.69
CA TYR A 307 7.44 8.18 15.34
C TYR A 307 6.65 7.53 14.22
N GLU A 308 5.78 6.55 14.50
CA GLU A 308 4.83 6.08 13.49
C GLU A 308 3.78 7.16 13.16
N VAL A 309 3.30 7.17 11.91
CA VAL A 309 2.23 8.06 11.46
C VAL A 309 0.87 7.35 11.63
N ALA A 310 -0.01 7.95 12.43
CA ALA A 310 -1.32 7.40 12.80
C ALA A 310 -2.47 8.27 12.30
N VAL A 311 -3.58 7.62 11.95
CA VAL A 311 -4.88 8.26 11.69
C VAL A 311 -5.81 7.99 12.85
N PHE A 312 -6.53 9.01 13.29
CA PHE A 312 -7.41 8.97 14.46
C PHE A 312 -8.60 9.92 14.32
N GLN A 313 -9.63 9.71 15.13
CA GLN A 313 -10.76 10.63 15.28
C GLN A 313 -10.34 11.81 16.17
N PHE A 314 -10.63 13.03 15.76
CA PHE A 314 -10.28 14.23 16.53
C PHE A 314 -11.07 14.27 17.85
N PRO A 315 -10.44 14.32 19.04
CA PRO A 315 -11.16 14.13 20.31
C PRO A 315 -12.33 15.09 20.56
N GLU A 316 -12.22 16.36 20.17
CA GLU A 316 -13.31 17.34 20.35
C GLU A 316 -14.47 17.14 19.34
N GLN A 317 -14.19 16.54 18.17
CA GLN A 317 -15.16 16.37 17.08
C GLN A 317 -14.89 15.05 16.33
N PRO A 318 -15.31 13.89 16.87
CA PRO A 318 -14.88 12.57 16.37
C PRO A 318 -15.29 12.23 14.93
N TRP A 319 -16.21 13.01 14.33
CA TRP A 319 -16.55 12.92 12.89
C TRP A 319 -15.44 13.45 11.96
N ASN A 320 -14.42 14.14 12.50
CA ASN A 320 -13.26 14.62 11.76
C ASN A 320 -12.05 13.73 12.00
N ASN A 321 -11.52 13.13 10.93
CA ASN A 321 -10.30 12.31 11.03
C ASN A 321 -9.04 13.16 10.86
N TYR A 322 -8.07 12.96 11.74
CA TYR A 322 -6.76 13.61 11.74
C TYR A 322 -5.66 12.60 11.46
N ILE A 323 -4.53 13.09 10.92
CA ILE A 323 -3.30 12.33 10.75
C ILE A 323 -2.14 13.10 11.38
N LYS A 324 -1.32 12.43 12.18
CA LYS A 324 -0.15 13.00 12.88
C LYS A 324 0.93 11.94 13.07
N ARG A 325 2.15 12.36 13.39
CA ARG A 325 3.21 11.50 13.90
C ARG A 325 3.05 11.31 15.40
N ILE A 326 3.15 10.09 15.87
CA ILE A 326 3.05 9.73 17.29
C ILE A 326 4.41 10.01 17.94
N VAL A 327 4.50 11.06 18.73
CA VAL A 327 5.75 11.42 19.44
C VAL A 327 5.72 10.99 20.91
N GLY A 328 4.54 10.67 21.44
CA GLY A 328 4.31 10.20 22.81
C GLY A 328 3.62 8.85 22.87
N LEU A 329 4.08 7.99 23.78
CA LEU A 329 3.53 6.66 24.04
C LEU A 329 2.89 6.60 25.45
N PRO A 330 1.98 5.65 25.70
CA PRO A 330 1.29 5.51 26.98
C PRO A 330 2.23 5.48 28.19
N GLY A 331 1.89 6.27 29.21
CA GLY A 331 2.69 6.43 30.43
C GLY A 331 3.86 7.43 30.36
N ASP A 332 4.17 8.00 29.18
CA ASP A 332 5.30 8.93 29.04
C ASP A 332 5.10 10.25 29.82
N ARG A 333 6.18 10.72 30.45
CA ARG A 333 6.37 12.16 30.77
C ARG A 333 7.09 12.84 29.63
N LEU A 334 6.39 13.61 28.81
CA LEU A 334 6.97 14.25 27.62
C LEU A 334 7.44 15.67 27.88
N GLN A 335 8.53 16.03 27.22
CA GLN A 335 8.99 17.42 27.07
C GLN A 335 9.38 17.61 25.61
N ILE A 336 9.11 18.80 25.07
CA ILE A 336 9.62 19.23 23.77
C ILE A 336 10.66 20.30 24.08
N VAL A 337 11.92 20.10 23.68
CA VAL A 337 13.00 21.03 23.97
C VAL A 337 13.88 21.19 22.74
N ASN A 338 14.09 22.42 22.30
CA ASN A 338 14.91 22.75 21.12
C ASN A 338 14.52 22.04 19.80
N GLY A 339 13.25 21.64 19.67
CA GLY A 339 12.74 20.88 18.53
C GLY A 339 12.59 19.39 18.80
N ASP A 340 13.34 18.86 19.77
CA ASP A 340 13.48 17.45 20.07
C ASP A 340 12.43 16.94 21.06
N ILE A 341 12.18 15.63 21.03
CA ILE A 341 11.26 14.96 21.94
C ILE A 341 12.05 14.26 23.05
N TYR A 342 11.78 14.63 24.29
CA TYR A 342 12.25 13.94 25.47
C TYR A 342 11.09 13.15 26.09
N ALA A 343 11.33 11.88 26.42
CA ALA A 343 10.37 11.01 27.08
C ALA A 343 10.99 10.46 28.36
N ASN A 344 10.28 10.63 29.48
CA ASN A 344 10.71 10.18 30.80
C ASN A 344 12.09 10.70 31.23
N ASP A 345 12.36 11.97 30.90
CA ASP A 345 13.59 12.72 31.16
C ASP A 345 14.80 12.38 30.27
N GLU A 346 14.66 11.43 29.32
CA GLU A 346 15.67 11.02 28.33
C GLU A 346 15.31 11.49 26.91
N ILE A 347 16.31 11.72 26.05
CA ILE A 347 16.10 11.99 24.62
C ILE A 347 15.47 10.76 23.96
N ALA A 348 14.45 10.96 23.14
CA ALA A 348 13.79 9.89 22.39
C ALA A 348 14.11 10.03 20.89
N PRO A 349 15.31 9.65 20.41
CA PRO A 349 15.73 9.95 19.04
C PRO A 349 14.89 9.23 17.99
N LYS A 350 14.75 9.86 16.81
CA LYS A 350 14.12 9.24 15.65
C LYS A 350 15.00 8.09 15.15
N PRO A 351 14.43 6.90 14.89
CA PRO A 351 15.18 5.82 14.23
C PRO A 351 15.74 6.29 12.89
N ASP A 352 16.94 5.84 12.50
CA ASP A 352 17.66 6.28 11.29
C ASP A 352 16.75 6.34 10.05
N HIS A 353 15.93 5.31 9.84
CA HIS A 353 15.05 5.21 8.68
C HIS A 353 13.90 6.24 8.67
N VAL A 354 13.48 6.72 9.86
CA VAL A 354 12.55 7.84 10.02
C VAL A 354 13.28 9.15 9.78
N GLN A 355 14.42 9.35 10.46
CA GLN A 355 15.22 10.57 10.33
C GLN A 355 15.59 10.84 8.86
N ASP A 356 16.03 9.81 8.15
CA ASP A 356 16.41 9.89 6.74
C ASP A 356 15.24 10.18 5.79
N ALA A 357 13.99 10.03 6.25
CA ALA A 357 12.77 10.34 5.49
C ALA A 357 12.22 11.74 5.76
N VAL A 358 12.59 12.40 6.87
CA VAL A 358 11.98 13.66 7.31
C VAL A 358 12.84 14.91 7.12
N TRP A 359 14.09 14.76 6.66
CA TRP A 359 14.98 15.88 6.32
C TRP A 359 14.32 16.92 5.40
N LEU A 360 14.29 18.18 5.86
CA LEU A 360 13.77 19.32 5.09
C LEU A 360 14.92 20.13 4.48
N PRO A 361 14.86 20.48 3.18
CA PRO A 361 15.95 21.19 2.51
C PRO A 361 16.05 22.65 2.93
N VAL A 362 17.29 23.11 3.08
CA VAL A 362 17.68 24.49 3.43
C VAL A 362 18.58 25.09 2.36
N PHE A 363 19.45 24.30 1.75
CA PHE A 363 20.34 24.72 0.65
C PHE A 363 20.62 23.52 -0.26
N ASP A 364 20.69 23.75 -1.57
CA ASP A 364 21.07 22.74 -2.57
C ASP A 364 21.85 23.43 -3.69
N SER A 365 23.11 23.05 -3.92
CA SER A 365 23.96 23.67 -4.95
C SER A 365 23.49 23.41 -6.39
N LEU A 366 22.58 22.47 -6.62
CA LEU A 366 21.95 22.30 -7.93
C LEU A 366 20.91 23.40 -8.21
N HIS A 367 20.37 24.02 -7.16
CA HIS A 367 19.27 24.98 -7.19
C HIS A 367 19.66 26.35 -6.62
N LEU A 368 20.61 26.99 -7.29
CA LEU A 368 21.09 28.32 -6.99
C LEU A 368 20.30 29.38 -7.77
N ASP A 369 20.05 30.53 -7.13
CA ASP A 369 19.64 31.75 -7.81
C ASP A 369 20.90 32.40 -8.43
N PRO A 370 20.96 32.63 -9.76
CA PRO A 370 22.13 33.22 -10.42
C PRO A 370 22.45 34.65 -9.95
N GLU A 371 21.44 35.42 -9.58
CA GLU A 371 21.56 36.82 -9.16
C GLU A 371 21.88 36.94 -7.66
N ALA A 372 21.60 35.90 -6.88
CA ALA A 372 21.92 35.87 -5.45
C ALA A 372 23.43 35.86 -5.17
N GLU A 373 23.81 36.50 -4.07
CA GLU A 373 25.17 36.50 -3.56
C GLU A 373 25.71 35.09 -3.22
N ARG A 374 27.01 34.99 -2.87
CA ARG A 374 27.61 33.71 -2.47
C ARG A 374 27.11 33.28 -1.08
N GLU A 375 26.32 32.23 -1.05
CA GLU A 375 25.79 31.63 0.19
C GLU A 375 26.88 31.02 1.07
N TRP A 376 27.95 30.50 0.48
CA TRP A 376 29.13 30.05 1.23
C TRP A 376 30.15 31.18 1.33
N VAL A 377 30.46 31.59 2.56
CA VAL A 377 31.40 32.68 2.86
C VAL A 377 32.62 32.17 3.66
N PRO A 378 33.85 32.62 3.34
CA PRO A 378 35.04 32.31 4.14
C PRO A 378 34.94 32.78 5.59
N VAL A 379 35.64 32.09 6.49
CA VAL A 379 35.63 32.38 7.94
C VAL A 379 37.04 32.71 8.46
N GLY A 380 37.14 33.71 9.33
CA GLY A 380 38.38 34.02 10.05
C GLY A 380 39.51 34.52 9.14
N ALA A 381 40.72 34.02 9.38
CA ALA A 381 41.90 34.37 8.59
C ALA A 381 41.97 33.65 7.22
N THR A 382 41.05 32.72 6.95
CA THR A 382 41.02 31.99 5.67
C THR A 382 40.73 32.97 4.54
N ARG A 383 41.61 33.00 3.54
CA ARG A 383 41.51 33.96 2.44
C ARG A 383 40.43 33.52 1.47
N ALA A 384 39.62 34.46 1.00
CA ALA A 384 38.66 34.23 -0.08
C ALA A 384 39.33 33.73 -1.39
N SER A 385 40.65 33.88 -1.54
CA SER A 385 41.44 33.34 -2.64
C SER A 385 41.74 31.85 -2.55
N SER A 386 41.65 31.23 -1.37
CA SER A 386 41.96 29.80 -1.18
C SER A 386 40.82 28.89 -1.63
N TRP A 387 39.60 29.44 -1.73
CA TRP A 387 38.43 28.80 -2.34
C TRP A 387 38.19 29.35 -3.75
N THR A 388 38.14 28.46 -4.73
CA THR A 388 37.60 28.75 -6.06
C THR A 388 36.21 28.15 -6.21
N LEU A 389 35.35 28.87 -6.93
CA LEU A 389 33.99 28.49 -7.23
C LEU A 389 33.89 28.42 -8.76
N SER A 390 33.36 27.32 -9.30
CA SER A 390 33.15 27.16 -10.75
C SER A 390 32.21 28.24 -11.31
N GLU A 391 32.25 28.46 -12.63
CA GLU A 391 31.38 29.45 -13.31
C GLU A 391 29.89 29.18 -13.11
N ASP A 392 29.50 27.90 -13.11
CA ASP A 392 28.12 27.44 -12.81
C ASP A 392 27.78 27.46 -11.30
N ARG A 393 28.76 27.80 -10.45
CA ARG A 393 28.68 27.88 -8.98
C ARG A 393 28.36 26.56 -8.28
N ARG A 394 28.53 25.41 -8.94
CA ARG A 394 28.20 24.08 -8.40
C ARG A 394 29.36 23.34 -7.75
N ARG A 395 30.61 23.63 -8.15
CA ARG A 395 31.84 23.04 -7.62
C ARG A 395 32.59 24.06 -6.76
N LEU A 396 32.85 23.70 -5.51
CA LEU A 396 33.74 24.39 -4.58
C LEU A 396 35.09 23.66 -4.57
N SER A 397 36.18 24.33 -4.90
CA SER A 397 37.53 23.76 -4.82
C SER A 397 38.39 24.55 -3.83
N CYS A 398 39.11 23.87 -2.95
CA CYS A 398 40.09 24.46 -2.04
C CYS A 398 41.48 23.87 -2.32
N THR A 399 42.48 24.74 -2.34
CA THR A 399 43.89 24.35 -2.15
C THR A 399 44.34 24.97 -0.83
N PRO A 400 44.38 24.22 0.28
CA PRO A 400 44.66 24.79 1.59
C PRO A 400 46.13 25.22 1.71
N ASP A 401 46.35 26.33 2.41
CA ASP A 401 47.66 26.66 2.99
C ASP A 401 47.75 26.09 4.42
N GLU A 402 48.77 26.47 5.20
CA GLU A 402 48.96 26.01 6.59
C GLU A 402 47.77 26.35 7.51
N ALA A 403 46.92 27.33 7.16
CA ALA A 403 45.74 27.72 7.93
C ALA A 403 44.44 27.04 7.44
N GLY A 404 44.49 26.26 6.37
CA GLY A 404 43.31 25.60 5.78
C GLY A 404 42.38 26.54 5.00
N CYS A 405 41.29 25.98 4.47
CA CYS A 405 40.18 26.76 3.92
C CYS A 405 38.88 26.41 4.65
N THR A 406 38.17 27.40 5.20
CA THR A 406 36.91 27.20 5.94
C THR A 406 35.80 28.09 5.38
N LEU A 407 34.67 27.49 5.00
CA LEU A 407 33.44 28.17 4.60
C LEU A 407 32.35 27.99 5.67
N ARG A 408 31.51 29.01 5.80
CA ARG A 408 30.26 28.99 6.55
C ARG A 408 29.10 29.22 5.60
N LEU A 409 27.99 28.51 5.79
CA LEU A 409 26.72 28.89 5.19
C LEU A 409 26.28 30.22 5.81
N ARG A 410 26.21 31.26 4.99
CA ARG A 410 25.88 32.63 5.40
C ARG A 410 24.52 32.72 6.10
N ARG A 411 23.54 31.98 5.58
CA ARG A 411 22.18 31.91 6.11
C ARG A 411 22.14 31.05 7.35
N GLU A 412 21.34 31.49 8.32
CA GLU A 412 20.97 30.71 9.49
C GLU A 412 20.03 29.57 9.08
N VAL A 413 20.35 28.35 9.51
CA VAL A 413 19.49 27.18 9.37
C VAL A 413 18.35 27.32 10.37
N ASN A 414 17.10 27.35 9.88
CA ASN A 414 15.94 27.67 10.71
C ASN A 414 14.68 26.89 10.30
N ASP A 415 13.65 26.94 11.14
CA ASP A 415 12.40 26.17 11.04
C ASP A 415 11.46 26.53 9.86
N PHE A 416 11.94 27.30 8.87
CA PHE A 416 11.17 27.64 7.67
C PHE A 416 10.65 26.41 6.93
N CYS A 417 9.35 26.41 6.60
CA CYS A 417 8.71 25.38 5.79
C CYS A 417 8.05 26.03 4.57
N GLY A 418 8.61 25.79 3.37
CA GLY A 418 8.12 26.38 2.12
C GLY A 418 6.64 26.07 1.79
N TYR A 419 6.06 25.03 2.41
CA TYR A 419 4.67 24.64 2.20
C TYR A 419 3.65 25.64 2.77
N ASN A 420 3.92 26.26 3.92
CA ASN A 420 3.00 27.20 4.59
C ASN A 420 3.78 28.36 5.21
N GLN A 421 3.85 29.48 4.50
CA GLN A 421 4.92 30.47 4.73
C GLN A 421 4.67 31.50 5.83
N ASN A 422 3.49 31.49 6.44
CA ASN A 422 3.21 32.33 7.61
C ASN A 422 2.13 31.68 8.48
N GLY A 423 2.56 30.89 9.47
CA GLY A 423 1.72 30.49 10.61
C GLY A 423 1.54 31.62 11.63
N GLY A 424 1.45 32.87 11.19
CA GLY A 424 1.34 34.08 12.03
C GLY A 424 2.59 34.46 12.87
N ARG A 425 3.60 33.59 12.98
CA ARG A 425 4.83 33.86 13.75
C ARG A 425 5.72 34.89 13.04
N LYS A 426 6.20 35.87 13.80
CA LYS A 426 7.08 36.97 13.32
C LYS A 426 8.56 36.57 13.18
N PHE A 427 8.96 35.47 13.80
CA PHE A 427 10.35 35.03 13.88
C PHE A 427 10.44 33.54 13.55
N ARG A 428 11.57 33.14 12.97
CA ARG A 428 11.95 31.75 12.71
C ARG A 428 12.92 31.32 13.82
N VAL A 429 12.94 30.03 14.12
CA VAL A 429 13.78 29.46 15.17
C VAL A 429 14.98 28.78 14.53
N GLY A 430 16.18 29.00 15.07
CA GLY A 430 17.41 28.31 14.65
C GLY A 430 17.31 26.81 14.89
N VAL A 431 17.76 25.99 13.93
CA VAL A 431 17.70 24.52 14.02
C VAL A 431 19.13 23.97 13.96
N GLY A 432 19.61 23.48 15.11
CA GLY A 432 20.93 22.84 15.20
C GLY A 432 21.01 21.50 14.47
N ASP A 433 19.88 20.82 14.39
CA ASP A 433 19.74 19.51 13.79
C ASP A 433 19.80 19.58 12.27
N GLN A 434 20.93 19.15 11.73
CA GLN A 434 21.40 19.43 10.38
C GLN A 434 22.02 18.20 9.73
N ARG A 435 21.80 18.07 8.43
CA ARG A 435 22.57 17.19 7.56
C ARG A 435 23.27 18.01 6.49
N LEU A 436 24.60 18.01 6.51
CA LEU A 436 25.44 18.57 5.47
C LEU A 436 26.02 17.42 4.64
N LEU A 437 25.72 17.42 3.35
CA LEU A 437 26.11 16.42 2.37
C LEU A 437 26.87 17.08 1.21
N ALA A 438 27.85 16.39 0.64
CA ALA A 438 28.53 16.77 -0.60
C ALA A 438 29.03 15.53 -1.35
N GLU A 439 29.17 15.63 -2.67
CA GLU A 439 30.06 14.74 -3.41
C GLU A 439 31.48 15.30 -3.33
N ALA A 440 32.41 14.57 -2.72
CA ALA A 440 33.77 15.02 -2.46
C ALA A 440 34.80 14.20 -3.24
N ASP A 441 35.71 14.88 -3.91
CA ASP A 441 36.97 14.32 -4.42
C ASP A 441 38.12 14.91 -3.60
N LEU A 442 38.86 14.03 -2.92
CA LEU A 442 39.86 14.38 -1.91
C LEU A 442 41.25 13.90 -2.35
N SER A 443 42.20 14.82 -2.50
CA SER A 443 43.59 14.46 -2.80
C SER A 443 44.20 13.63 -1.67
N PRO A 444 45.25 12.83 -1.94
CA PRO A 444 45.98 12.12 -0.88
C PRO A 444 46.49 13.06 0.21
N GLY A 445 46.09 12.80 1.46
CA GLY A 445 46.41 13.65 2.62
C GLY A 445 45.46 14.83 2.84
N ALA A 446 44.47 15.04 1.98
CA ALA A 446 43.40 16.01 2.21
C ALA A 446 42.47 15.53 3.33
N VAL A 447 42.11 16.45 4.23
CA VAL A 447 41.18 16.23 5.33
C VAL A 447 40.02 17.20 5.16
N LEU A 448 38.83 16.65 4.93
CA LEU A 448 37.57 17.38 4.84
C LEU A 448 36.85 17.27 6.19
N ARG A 449 36.37 18.39 6.73
CA ARG A 449 35.37 18.41 7.80
C ARG A 449 34.07 19.02 7.31
N LEU A 450 32.97 18.31 7.51
CA LEU A 450 31.61 18.83 7.38
C LEU A 450 31.09 19.12 8.79
N GLY A 451 30.54 20.31 9.04
CA GLY A 451 30.17 20.76 10.37
C GLY A 451 28.74 21.26 10.49
N ALA A 452 28.09 20.93 11.61
CA ALA A 452 26.83 21.50 12.06
C ALA A 452 27.09 22.29 13.34
N ARG A 453 26.72 23.57 13.37
CA ARG A 453 26.87 24.44 14.56
C ARG A 453 25.53 24.96 15.06
N CYS A 454 25.32 24.85 16.36
CA CYS A 454 24.31 25.57 17.15
C CYS A 454 24.81 25.66 18.59
N GLY A 455 25.26 26.84 19.03
CA GLY A 455 26.06 27.01 20.26
C GLY A 455 27.45 26.40 20.11
N ARG A 456 27.49 25.07 20.07
CA ARG A 456 28.65 24.21 19.80
C ARG A 456 28.71 23.73 18.35
N THR A 457 29.88 23.37 17.85
CA THR A 457 30.07 22.71 16.56
C THR A 457 30.31 21.21 16.70
N VAL A 458 29.56 20.40 15.96
CA VAL A 458 29.84 18.97 15.71
C VAL A 458 30.39 18.85 14.29
N TRP A 459 31.48 18.11 14.13
CA TRP A 459 32.20 17.91 12.87
C TRP A 459 32.26 16.43 12.50
N GLY A 460 32.15 16.14 11.21
CA GLY A 460 32.49 14.86 10.61
C GLY A 460 33.73 14.98 9.75
N ARG A 461 34.80 14.28 10.14
CA ARG A 461 36.12 14.30 9.49
C ARG A 461 36.30 13.11 8.55
N PHE A 462 36.51 13.42 7.28
CA PHE A 462 36.78 12.51 6.16
C PHE A 462 38.22 12.72 5.65
N VAL A 463 38.85 11.66 5.12
CA VAL A 463 40.27 11.69 4.72
C VAL A 463 40.46 11.08 3.33
N GLY A 464 41.14 11.81 2.46
CA GLY A 464 41.50 11.37 1.10
C GLY A 464 42.85 10.67 1.01
N GLY A 465 42.97 9.72 0.08
CA GLY A 465 44.23 9.09 -0.30
C GLY A 465 44.14 7.60 -0.55
N ALA A 466 45.30 6.93 -0.48
CA ALA A 466 45.42 5.49 -0.65
C ALA A 466 45.73 4.80 0.68
N GLY A 467 45.18 3.60 0.89
CA GLY A 467 45.36 2.83 2.12
C GLY A 467 44.23 3.04 3.13
N ARG A 468 44.53 2.94 4.42
CA ARG A 468 43.56 3.11 5.51
C ARG A 468 43.73 4.49 6.16
N ALA A 469 42.62 5.10 6.54
CA ALA A 469 42.57 6.36 7.27
C ALA A 469 41.56 6.30 8.42
N VAL A 470 41.75 7.20 9.38
CA VAL A 470 40.85 7.37 10.52
C VAL A 470 39.82 8.44 10.18
N PHE A 471 38.55 8.07 10.14
CA PHE A 471 37.40 8.98 10.07
C PHE A 471 36.95 9.26 11.50
N ALA A 472 36.47 10.47 11.79
CA ALA A 472 36.13 10.85 13.16
C ALA A 472 34.94 11.81 13.26
N ILE A 473 34.18 11.67 14.34
CA ILE A 473 33.26 12.69 14.82
C ILE A 473 34.03 13.52 15.85
N GLU A 474 34.04 14.83 15.67
CA GLU A 474 34.82 15.78 16.47
C GLU A 474 33.91 16.90 16.98
N VAL A 475 34.22 17.45 18.15
CA VAL A 475 33.35 18.42 18.84
C VAL A 475 34.18 19.62 19.30
N ALA A 476 33.68 20.83 19.05
CA ALA A 476 34.29 22.10 19.46
C ALA A 476 33.25 23.04 20.06
N ASP A 477 33.30 23.25 21.38
CA ASP A 477 32.33 24.08 22.13
C ASP A 477 32.35 25.55 21.64
N ASP A 478 33.55 26.12 21.45
CA ASP A 478 33.78 27.47 20.93
C ASP A 478 34.76 27.46 19.73
N ALA A 479 35.49 28.55 19.48
CA ALA A 479 36.62 28.63 18.54
C ALA A 479 37.88 27.85 19.01
N GLY A 480 37.69 26.79 19.80
CA GLY A 480 38.75 25.89 20.24
C GLY A 480 38.97 24.73 19.26
N GLU A 481 40.10 24.04 19.40
CA GLU A 481 40.43 22.88 18.56
C GLU A 481 39.39 21.74 18.67
N PRO A 482 38.93 21.15 17.55
CA PRO A 482 38.00 20.03 17.58
C PRO A 482 38.58 18.81 18.31
N ARG A 483 37.87 18.34 19.35
CA ARG A 483 38.21 17.12 20.07
C ARG A 483 37.51 15.93 19.43
N VAL A 484 38.27 14.91 19.02
CA VAL A 484 37.71 13.60 18.60
C VAL A 484 36.90 12.98 19.74
N VAL A 485 35.63 12.67 19.48
CA VAL A 485 34.71 11.98 20.42
C VAL A 485 34.39 10.55 19.99
N ALA A 486 34.42 10.27 18.69
CA ALA A 486 34.31 8.93 18.14
C ALA A 486 35.17 8.82 16.87
N GLN A 487 35.72 7.64 16.58
CA GLN A 487 36.52 7.41 15.39
C GLN A 487 36.43 5.99 14.87
N VAL A 488 36.64 5.82 13.57
CA VAL A 488 36.66 4.52 12.90
C VAL A 488 37.76 4.49 11.85
N GLU A 489 38.42 3.34 11.69
CA GLU A 489 39.38 3.12 10.62
C GLU A 489 38.69 2.45 9.42
N ARG A 490 38.86 3.04 8.23
CA ARG A 490 38.28 2.61 6.94
C ARG A 490 39.31 2.86 5.83
N PRO A 491 39.12 2.31 4.62
CA PRO A 491 39.84 2.79 3.44
C PRO A 491 39.71 4.32 3.31
N ALA A 492 40.80 5.00 2.97
CA ALA A 492 40.76 6.42 2.63
C ALA A 492 39.93 6.63 1.34
N LEU A 493 39.32 7.80 1.19
CA LEU A 493 38.51 8.13 0.01
C LEU A 493 39.42 8.41 -1.20
N SER A 494 39.05 7.89 -2.37
CA SER A 494 39.86 8.07 -3.59
C SER A 494 38.96 8.22 -4.82
N GLY A 495 38.97 9.41 -5.43
CA GLY A 495 37.96 9.81 -6.41
C GLY A 495 36.71 10.36 -5.73
N LEU A 496 35.62 10.46 -6.50
CA LEU A 496 34.37 11.07 -6.07
C LEU A 496 33.54 10.12 -5.20
N HIS A 497 33.23 10.55 -3.97
CA HIS A 497 32.36 9.83 -3.02
C HIS A 497 31.27 10.76 -2.48
N GLU A 498 30.06 10.25 -2.23
CA GLU A 498 29.08 11.00 -1.44
C GLU A 498 29.48 10.93 0.04
N VAL A 499 29.63 12.09 0.69
CA VAL A 499 29.98 12.19 2.11
C VAL A 499 29.00 13.09 2.83
N ALA A 500 28.56 12.69 4.03
CA ALA A 500 27.69 13.53 4.85
C ALA A 500 27.94 13.40 6.35
N LEU A 501 27.84 14.54 7.05
CA LEU A 501 27.55 14.57 8.48
C LEU A 501 26.04 14.76 8.64
N ALA A 502 25.38 13.85 9.34
CA ALA A 502 24.02 14.05 9.84
C ALA A 502 24.08 14.13 11.36
N TYR A 503 23.63 15.24 11.95
CA TYR A 503 23.53 15.43 13.39
C TYR A 503 22.09 15.83 13.73
N ALA A 504 21.34 14.95 14.39
CA ALA A 504 19.97 15.21 14.86
C ALA A 504 19.59 14.32 16.05
N ASP A 505 18.62 14.74 16.87
CA ASP A 505 18.22 14.12 18.14
C ASP A 505 19.43 13.73 19.02
N LEU A 506 20.40 14.63 19.15
CA LEU A 506 21.67 14.39 19.84
C LEU A 506 22.52 13.23 19.30
N ARG A 507 22.34 12.86 18.02
CA ARG A 507 23.04 11.74 17.39
C ARG A 507 23.73 12.13 16.09
N ALA A 508 25.07 12.00 16.08
CA ALA A 508 25.91 12.21 14.92
C ALA A 508 26.09 10.90 14.14
N ARG A 509 25.98 10.97 12.80
CA ARG A 509 26.31 9.90 11.86
C ARG A 509 27.23 10.44 10.77
N LEU A 510 28.30 9.70 10.48
CA LEU A 510 29.11 9.88 9.27
C LEU A 510 28.65 8.89 8.22
N ILE A 511 28.29 9.43 7.06
CA ILE A 511 27.77 8.66 5.94
C ILE A 511 28.76 8.77 4.78
N VAL A 512 29.07 7.64 4.15
CA VAL A 512 29.84 7.55 2.90
C VAL A 512 29.07 6.67 1.93
N ASP A 513 28.79 7.17 0.73
CA ASP A 513 28.05 6.47 -0.34
C ASP A 513 26.72 5.83 0.14
N GLY A 514 26.01 6.54 1.03
CA GLY A 514 24.77 6.09 1.67
C GLY A 514 24.92 5.14 2.87
N GLU A 515 26.12 4.63 3.17
CA GLU A 515 26.37 3.79 4.35
C GLU A 515 26.80 4.64 5.57
N THR A 516 26.16 4.43 6.73
CA THR A 516 26.65 5.03 7.99
C THR A 516 27.89 4.28 8.48
N ILE A 517 29.07 4.86 8.27
CA ILE A 517 30.36 4.23 8.64
C ILE A 517 30.74 4.40 10.12
N LEU A 518 30.16 5.41 10.79
CA LEU A 518 30.37 5.75 12.19
C LEU A 518 29.13 6.48 12.73
N ALA A 519 28.71 6.15 13.95
CA ALA A 519 27.67 6.87 14.69
C ALA A 519 28.16 7.16 16.12
N TRP A 520 27.65 8.25 16.70
CA TRP A 520 27.95 8.68 18.07
C TRP A 520 26.75 9.43 18.65
N ASP A 521 26.31 9.01 19.82
CA ASP A 521 25.28 9.70 20.61
C ASP A 521 25.97 10.71 21.54
N ASP A 522 25.37 11.87 21.78
CA ASP A 522 25.99 13.04 22.40
C ASP A 522 25.60 13.24 23.88
N PRO A 523 26.29 12.57 24.84
CA PRO A 523 25.94 12.67 26.26
C PRO A 523 26.23 14.04 26.86
N ALA A 524 27.14 14.81 26.25
CA ALA A 524 27.52 16.12 26.77
C ALA A 524 26.40 17.15 26.51
N ARG A 525 25.76 17.06 25.34
CA ARG A 525 24.64 17.93 25.00
C ARG A 525 23.34 17.50 25.66
N ALA A 526 23.11 16.19 25.84
CA ALA A 526 21.98 15.67 26.64
C ALA A 526 21.95 16.22 28.08
N ALA A 527 23.11 16.55 28.66
CA ALA A 527 23.21 17.15 29.98
C ALA A 527 22.94 18.68 30.02
N VAL A 528 22.95 19.36 28.86
CA VAL A 528 22.87 20.82 28.73
C VAL A 528 21.58 21.29 28.06
N ASP A 529 21.02 20.52 27.11
CA ASP A 529 19.89 20.91 26.25
C ASP A 529 18.51 20.95 26.96
N ARG A 530 18.49 21.24 28.27
CA ARG A 530 17.30 21.77 28.97
C ARG A 530 17.19 23.31 28.93
N PHE A 531 18.08 23.98 28.20
CA PHE A 531 18.05 25.44 27.96
C PHE A 531 17.48 25.80 26.57
N ASP A 532 16.96 27.02 26.44
CA ASP A 532 16.34 27.57 25.22
C ASP A 532 17.39 27.96 24.16
N ASP A 533 17.78 27.02 23.31
CA ASP A 533 18.71 27.23 22.18
C ASP A 533 18.03 27.92 20.99
N SER A 534 16.71 28.20 21.03
CA SER A 534 15.95 28.77 19.91
C SER A 534 16.45 30.14 19.40
N ARG A 535 17.34 30.77 20.18
CA ARG A 535 17.97 32.08 19.92
C ARG A 535 19.42 31.99 19.46
N LEU A 536 19.99 30.78 19.38
CA LEU A 536 21.35 30.57 18.90
C LEU A 536 21.36 30.47 17.37
N GLN A 537 22.31 31.18 16.75
CA GLN A 537 22.49 31.13 15.31
C GLN A 537 23.01 29.76 14.88
N ALA A 538 22.13 28.96 14.29
CA ALA A 538 22.47 27.66 13.74
C ALA A 538 22.97 27.79 12.30
N TYR A 539 24.09 27.17 11.95
CA TYR A 539 24.61 27.17 10.58
C TYR A 539 25.58 26.01 10.30
N SER A 540 25.75 25.68 9.02
CA SER A 540 26.66 24.64 8.58
C SER A 540 28.04 25.20 8.19
N LEU A 541 29.06 24.37 8.31
CA LEU A 541 30.47 24.69 8.05
C LEU A 541 31.12 23.63 7.16
N ILE A 542 32.06 24.05 6.32
CA ILE A 542 32.93 23.18 5.52
C ILE A 542 34.37 23.61 5.79
N GLU A 543 35.24 22.69 6.13
CA GLU A 543 36.68 22.95 6.29
C GLU A 543 37.50 21.93 5.50
N VAL A 544 38.57 22.39 4.86
CA VAL A 544 39.53 21.55 4.16
C VAL A 544 40.95 21.91 4.64
N THR A 545 41.71 20.90 5.02
CA THR A 545 43.10 21.02 5.48
C THR A 545 44.00 19.94 4.86
N GLY A 546 45.32 20.12 4.95
CA GLY A 546 46.33 19.12 4.53
C GLY A 546 46.59 19.05 3.02
N GLY A 547 45.55 18.92 2.20
CA GLY A 547 45.68 18.77 0.74
C GLY A 547 44.45 19.25 -0.04
N PRO A 548 44.54 19.37 -1.37
CA PRO A 548 43.45 19.91 -2.18
C PRO A 548 42.20 19.03 -2.18
N ALA A 549 41.04 19.67 -2.21
CA ALA A 549 39.74 19.00 -2.32
C ALA A 549 38.81 19.76 -3.26
N SER A 550 37.89 19.03 -3.91
CA SER A 550 36.74 19.61 -4.59
C SER A 550 35.44 18.97 -4.14
N LEU A 551 34.42 19.81 -3.93
CA LEU A 551 33.09 19.45 -3.48
C LEU A 551 32.05 19.86 -4.52
N GLU A 552 31.16 18.94 -4.87
CA GLU A 552 30.00 19.14 -5.71
C GLU A 552 28.72 18.76 -4.95
N ARG A 553 27.56 19.12 -5.53
CA ARG A 553 26.23 18.76 -5.02
C ARG A 553 26.05 19.01 -3.51
N VAL A 554 26.65 20.09 -3.03
CA VAL A 554 26.63 20.48 -1.61
C VAL A 554 25.20 20.81 -1.21
N LYS A 555 24.70 20.11 -0.19
CA LYS A 555 23.33 20.20 0.29
C LYS A 555 23.30 20.34 1.80
N VAL A 556 22.44 21.23 2.28
CA VAL A 556 22.10 21.35 3.70
C VAL A 556 20.62 21.05 3.86
N ASP A 557 20.33 20.06 4.69
CA ASP A 557 19.00 19.77 5.21
C ASP A 557 18.95 20.04 6.71
N ARG A 558 17.74 20.21 7.26
CA ARG A 558 17.48 20.28 8.70
C ARG A 558 16.42 19.27 9.13
N ASP A 559 16.34 18.97 10.42
CA ASP A 559 15.28 18.14 10.96
C ASP A 559 13.95 18.90 11.18
N ILE A 560 12.86 18.18 11.46
CA ILE A 560 11.59 18.72 11.97
C ILE A 560 11.80 19.33 13.35
N TYR A 561 11.73 20.66 13.43
CA TYR A 561 11.70 21.35 14.72
C TYR A 561 10.27 21.32 15.31
N TYR A 562 10.02 20.50 16.33
CA TYR A 562 8.75 20.55 17.06
C TYR A 562 8.69 21.76 18.01
N LEU A 563 7.71 22.64 17.81
CA LEU A 563 7.48 23.75 18.75
C LEU A 563 6.86 23.23 20.05
N THR A 564 7.21 23.85 21.18
CA THR A 564 6.53 23.70 22.47
C THR A 564 5.05 24.11 22.38
N PRO A 565 4.20 23.71 23.35
CA PRO A 565 2.84 24.24 23.49
C PRO A 565 2.80 25.78 23.45
N PHE A 566 1.85 26.35 22.71
CA PHE A 566 1.81 27.79 22.40
C PHE A 566 1.48 28.68 23.62
N ASP A 567 0.88 28.10 24.66
CA ASP A 567 0.60 28.72 25.94
C ASP A 567 1.78 28.61 26.93
N GLY A 568 2.86 27.92 26.55
CA GLY A 568 4.00 27.64 27.43
C GLY A 568 3.70 26.59 28.51
N SER A 569 2.60 25.85 28.40
CA SER A 569 2.26 24.78 29.34
C SER A 569 3.26 23.62 29.26
N ALA A 570 3.52 22.98 30.40
CA ALA A 570 4.17 21.68 30.44
C ALA A 570 3.18 20.61 29.97
N ILE A 571 3.67 19.65 29.16
CA ILE A 571 2.86 18.50 28.77
C ILE A 571 2.61 17.64 30.01
N ALA A 572 1.35 17.35 30.31
CA ALA A 572 0.99 16.46 31.41
C ALA A 572 1.51 15.03 31.14
N PRO A 573 1.89 14.26 32.18
CA PRO A 573 2.17 12.84 32.03
C PRO A 573 0.99 12.11 31.37
N LEU A 574 1.27 11.30 30.36
CA LEU A 574 0.25 10.54 29.65
C LEU A 574 -0.28 9.38 30.50
N ALA A 575 -1.57 9.09 30.40
CA ALA A 575 -2.16 7.87 30.93
C ALA A 575 -1.70 6.61 30.16
N ASN A 576 -2.06 5.42 30.67
CA ASN A 576 -1.71 4.13 30.08
C ASN A 576 -2.49 3.78 28.79
N ASP A 577 -3.40 4.65 28.38
CA ASP A 577 -4.22 4.60 27.16
C ASP A 577 -4.08 5.87 26.32
N GLU A 578 -3.11 6.74 26.61
CA GLU A 578 -2.93 8.03 25.95
C GLU A 578 -1.65 8.11 25.11
N TYR A 579 -1.76 8.73 23.94
CA TYR A 579 -0.65 9.03 23.04
C TYR A 579 -0.51 10.55 22.88
N PHE A 580 0.67 11.03 22.48
CA PHE A 580 0.86 12.43 22.09
C PHE A 580 1.23 12.50 20.61
N ALA A 581 0.48 13.28 19.84
CA ALA A 581 0.59 13.27 18.39
C ALA A 581 0.91 14.68 17.87
N CYS A 582 1.95 14.81 17.05
CA CYS A 582 2.43 16.08 16.49
C CYS A 582 2.46 16.06 14.96
N GLY A 583 2.31 17.24 14.34
CA GLY A 583 2.41 17.39 12.90
C GLY A 583 3.81 17.81 12.46
N ASP A 584 4.33 17.16 11.42
CA ASP A 584 5.66 17.45 10.86
C ASP A 584 5.76 18.90 10.31
N ASN A 585 4.64 19.51 9.87
CA ASN A 585 4.55 20.96 9.66
C ASN A 585 4.20 21.66 10.98
N SER A 586 5.10 21.54 11.95
CA SER A 586 4.91 21.94 13.36
C SER A 586 4.26 23.33 13.55
N PRO A 587 4.64 24.39 12.80
CA PRO A 587 4.06 25.73 12.95
C PRO A 587 2.63 25.89 12.41
N ASN A 588 2.12 24.95 11.62
CA ASN A 588 0.81 25.02 10.95
C ASN A 588 -0.07 23.80 11.25
N SER A 589 0.25 23.08 12.33
CA SER A 589 -0.41 21.87 12.76
C SER A 589 -1.34 22.15 13.94
N LEU A 590 -2.56 21.61 13.88
CA LEU A 590 -3.47 21.50 15.02
C LEU A 590 -3.36 20.06 15.52
N ASP A 591 -2.74 19.87 16.69
CA ASP A 591 -2.28 18.60 17.22
C ASP A 591 -2.22 18.63 18.76
N SER A 592 -1.66 17.58 19.41
CA SER A 592 -1.75 17.41 20.87
C SER A 592 -1.20 18.57 21.70
N ARG A 593 -0.39 19.45 21.12
CA ARG A 593 0.09 20.70 21.75
C ARG A 593 -0.99 21.80 21.84
N SER A 594 -2.17 21.57 21.27
CA SER A 594 -3.31 22.47 21.28
C SER A 594 -4.55 21.88 21.97
N TRP A 595 -4.75 20.56 21.87
CA TRP A 595 -5.93 19.86 22.42
C TRP A 595 -5.60 18.75 23.43
N GLY A 596 -4.32 18.56 23.78
CA GLY A 596 -3.89 17.60 24.80
C GLY A 596 -3.66 16.17 24.27
N PRO A 597 -3.61 15.18 25.18
CA PRO A 597 -3.42 13.77 24.83
C PRO A 597 -4.50 13.19 23.91
N LEU A 598 -4.15 12.10 23.23
CA LEU A 598 -5.01 11.31 22.36
C LEU A 598 -5.28 9.94 22.99
N HIS A 599 -6.50 9.69 23.44
CA HIS A 599 -6.90 8.34 23.90
C HIS A 599 -6.82 7.30 22.76
N GLU A 600 -6.48 6.07 23.13
CA GLU A 600 -6.30 4.92 22.26
C GLU A 600 -7.57 4.55 21.48
N ASP A 601 -8.74 4.76 22.07
CA ASP A 601 -10.05 4.46 21.47
C ASP A 601 -10.38 5.30 20.23
N HIS A 602 -9.75 6.47 20.08
CA HIS A 602 -9.85 7.31 18.90
C HIS A 602 -8.95 6.86 17.74
N LEU A 603 -8.00 5.95 17.94
CA LEU A 603 -7.07 5.51 16.89
C LEU A 603 -7.78 4.65 15.84
N LEU A 604 -7.59 5.00 14.56
CA LEU A 604 -8.20 4.29 13.43
C LEU A 604 -7.22 3.37 12.69
N GLY A 605 -5.92 3.68 12.70
CA GLY A 605 -4.90 2.84 12.06
C GLY A 605 -3.62 3.58 11.65
N ARG A 606 -2.59 2.82 11.26
CA ARG A 606 -1.25 3.34 10.91
C ARG A 606 -1.24 3.66 9.42
N ALA A 607 -0.85 4.87 9.07
CA ALA A 607 -0.61 5.23 7.68
C ALA A 607 0.66 4.50 7.22
N ILE A 608 0.53 3.62 6.22
CA ILE A 608 1.65 2.76 5.75
C ILE A 608 2.16 3.12 4.35
N LEU A 609 1.31 3.68 3.49
CA LEU A 609 1.63 3.88 2.08
C LEU A 609 0.93 5.13 1.55
N VAL A 610 1.67 6.00 0.86
CA VAL A 610 1.08 6.95 -0.10
C VAL A 610 0.93 6.24 -1.43
N TRP A 611 -0.28 6.17 -1.97
CA TRP A 611 -0.56 5.51 -3.25
C TRP A 611 -0.86 6.49 -4.40
N TYR A 612 -1.15 7.76 -4.07
CA TYR A 612 -1.38 8.82 -5.05
C TYR A 612 -1.06 10.20 -4.44
N PRO A 613 -0.55 11.19 -5.20
CA PRO A 613 -0.20 11.11 -6.63
C PRO A 613 1.03 10.23 -6.86
N ILE A 614 1.16 9.67 -8.07
CA ILE A 614 2.21 8.70 -8.41
C ILE A 614 3.64 9.23 -8.11
N PRO A 615 3.99 10.51 -8.30
CA PRO A 615 5.30 11.04 -7.89
C PRO A 615 5.59 11.01 -6.39
N ASP A 616 4.55 10.89 -5.55
CA ASP A 616 4.66 10.78 -4.09
C ASP A 616 4.41 9.33 -3.63
N TRP A 617 4.37 8.35 -4.54
CA TRP A 617 4.15 6.95 -4.21
C TRP A 617 5.33 6.41 -3.38
N GLY A 618 5.02 5.84 -2.21
CA GLY A 618 6.04 5.31 -1.32
C GLY A 618 5.49 4.88 0.04
N TRP A 619 6.26 4.04 0.73
CA TRP A 619 5.99 3.67 2.11
C TRP A 619 6.17 4.88 3.04
N ILE A 620 5.23 5.07 3.95
CA ILE A 620 5.33 6.11 4.99
C ILE A 620 6.26 5.58 6.07
N ARG A 621 7.30 6.37 6.37
CA ARG A 621 8.31 6.07 7.39
C ARG A 621 8.05 6.90 8.65
#